data_AF-A0A9Q0DKI5-F1
#
_entry.id   AF-A0A9Q0DKI5-F1
#
_cell.length_a   1.000
_cell.length_b   1.000
_cell.length_c   1.000
_cell.angle_alpha   90.00
_cell.angle_beta   90.00
_cell.angle_gamma   90.00
#
_symmetry.space_group_name_H-M   'P 1'
#
loop_
_entity.id
_entity.type
_entity.pdbx_description
1 polymer ?
#
loop_
_entity_poly.entity_id
_entity_poly.type
_entity_poly.pdbx_seq_one_letter_code
_entity_poly.pdbx_strand_id
1 'polypeptide(L)' 'MAASNLLKNKGSLQFEDKWDLMRPIVLKLLRQEPVTKQQWFDLFSDVHAVCLWDDKGPAKIHQALKEDILDFIKQAQA' A
#
# COMPACT_ATOMS: atom_id res chain seq x y z
N MET A 1 -2.06 -14.16 27.51
CA MET A 1 -0.72 -13.75 27.02
C MET A 1 -0.46 -14.05 25.53
N ALA A 2 -1.45 -14.42 24.70
CA ALA A 2 -1.22 -14.76 23.29
C ALA A 2 -1.19 -13.56 22.32
N ALA A 3 -1.85 -12.44 22.64
CA ALA A 3 -1.94 -11.27 21.75
C ALA A 3 -0.59 -10.53 21.56
N SER A 4 0.32 -10.62 22.53
CA SER A 4 1.59 -9.88 22.49
C SER A 4 2.63 -10.50 21.54
N ASN A 5 2.52 -11.80 21.24
CA ASN A 5 3.48 -12.49 20.37
C ASN A 5 3.18 -12.34 18.87
N LEU A 6 1.94 -12.04 18.47
CA LEU A 6 1.60 -11.71 17.08
C LEU A 6 2.08 -10.30 16.66
N LEU A 7 2.28 -9.40 17.63
CA LEU A 7 2.77 -8.05 17.40
C LEU A 7 4.30 -8.01 17.26
N LYS A 8 5.03 -8.92 17.93
CA LYS A 8 6.50 -8.95 17.93
C LYS A 8 7.14 -9.37 16.60
N ASN A 9 6.43 -10.14 15.76
CA ASN A 9 6.93 -10.50 14.42
C ASN A 9 6.70 -9.40 13.35
N LYS A 10 6.10 -8.25 13.71
CA LYS A 10 5.82 -7.14 12.80
C LYS A 10 6.83 -5.99 12.85
N GLY A 11 7.80 -6.03 13.76
CA GLY A 11 8.82 -4.99 13.88
C GLY A 11 9.78 -4.89 12.68
N SER A 12 9.67 -5.79 11.70
CA SER A 12 10.42 -5.78 10.44
C SER A 12 9.54 -5.53 9.22
N LEU A 13 8.24 -5.25 9.37
CA LEU A 13 7.39 -4.97 8.21
C LEU A 13 7.80 -3.62 7.63
N GLN A 14 8.31 -3.63 6.41
CA GLN A 14 8.71 -2.41 5.71
C GLN A 14 7.75 -2.10 4.57
N PHE A 15 7.77 -0.85 4.13
CA PHE A 15 7.06 -0.40 2.93
C PHE A 15 7.36 -1.31 1.72
N GLU A 16 8.62 -1.65 1.50
CA GLU A 16 9.09 -2.42 0.34
C GLU A 16 8.48 -3.83 0.30
N ASP A 17 8.21 -4.44 1.45
CA ASP A 17 7.59 -5.78 1.53
C ASP A 17 6.12 -5.79 1.11
N LYS A 18 5.45 -4.63 1.19
CA LYS A 18 4.01 -4.48 1.00
C LYS A 18 3.64 -3.70 -0.26
N TRP A 19 4.47 -2.74 -0.68
CA TRP A 19 4.16 -1.89 -1.81
C TRP A 19 4.01 -2.67 -3.12
N ASP A 20 4.81 -3.71 -3.33
CA ASP A 20 4.70 -4.57 -4.51
C ASP A 20 3.33 -5.29 -4.61
N LEU A 21 2.67 -5.51 -3.47
CA LEU A 21 1.32 -6.10 -3.39
C LEU A 21 0.22 -5.03 -3.50
N MET A 22 0.44 -3.86 -2.90
CA MET A 22 -0.52 -2.75 -2.90
C MET A 22 -0.58 -2.04 -4.26
N ARG A 23 0.57 -1.78 -4.90
CA ARG A 23 0.70 -0.97 -6.10
C ARG A 23 -0.18 -1.47 -7.26
N PRO A 24 -0.26 -2.77 -7.58
CA PRO A 24 -1.16 -3.24 -8.62
C PRO A 24 -2.64 -2.89 -8.36
N ILE A 25 -3.07 -2.88 -7.09
CA ILE A 25 -4.44 -2.50 -6.71
C ILE A 25 -4.64 -0.99 -6.89
N VAL A 26 -3.65 -0.17 -6.50
CA VAL A 26 -3.65 1.29 -6.73
C VAL A 26 -3.78 1.60 -8.23
N LEU A 27 -2.98 0.93 -9.07
CA LEU A 27 -3.02 1.15 -10.52
C LEU A 27 -4.38 0.76 -11.14
N LYS A 28 -5.00 -0.32 -10.65
CA LYS A 28 -6.36 -0.68 -11.06
C LYS A 28 -7.37 0.39 -10.72
N LEU A 29 -7.31 0.93 -9.50
CA LEU A 29 -8.19 2.01 -9.05
C LEU A 29 -8.02 3.27 -9.91
N LEU A 30 -6.77 3.65 -10.23
CA LEU A 30 -6.49 4.78 -11.11
C LEU A 30 -7.06 4.59 -12.52
N ARG A 31 -7.00 3.37 -13.05
CA ARG A 31 -7.50 3.01 -14.40
C ARG A 31 -8.96 2.61 -14.46
N GLN A 32 -9.69 2.70 -13.34
CA GLN A 32 -11.08 2.24 -13.24
C GLN A 32 -11.26 0.75 -13.61
N GLU A 33 -10.25 -0.07 -13.34
CA GLU A 33 -10.30 -1.52 -13.54
C GLU A 33 -10.97 -2.25 -12.35
N PRO A 34 -11.54 -3.45 -12.55
CA PRO A 34 -12.17 -4.21 -11.48
C PRO A 34 -11.20 -4.59 -10.34
N VAL A 35 -11.60 -4.27 -9.10
CA VAL A 35 -10.93 -4.66 -7.85
C VAL A 35 -11.89 -5.52 -7.04
N THR A 36 -11.41 -6.67 -6.54
CA THR A 36 -12.24 -7.54 -5.70
C THR A 36 -12.43 -6.93 -4.31
N LYS A 37 -13.51 -7.33 -3.60
CA LYS A 37 -13.72 -6.89 -2.20
C LYS A 37 -12.53 -7.25 -1.31
N GLN A 38 -11.93 -8.43 -1.51
CA GLN A 38 -10.77 -8.86 -0.75
C GLN A 38 -9.56 -7.92 -0.99
N GLN A 39 -9.25 -7.62 -2.25
CA GLN A 39 -8.19 -6.67 -2.60
C GLN A 39 -8.42 -5.29 -1.97
N TRP A 40 -9.66 -4.82 -1.96
CA TRP A 40 -10.01 -3.56 -1.30
C TRP A 40 -9.72 -3.60 0.20
N PHE A 41 -10.16 -4.64 0.91
CA PHE A 41 -9.90 -4.77 2.35
C PHE A 41 -8.42 -4.96 2.69
N ASP A 42 -7.70 -5.74 1.88
CA ASP A 42 -6.27 -5.99 2.04
C ASP A 42 -5.47 -4.68 1.87
N LEU A 43 -5.82 -3.86 0.86
CA LEU A 43 -5.17 -2.56 0.64
C LEU A 43 -5.25 -1.66 1.89
N PHE A 44 -6.41 -1.57 2.53
CA PHE A 44 -6.56 -0.77 3.76
C PHE A 44 -5.74 -1.35 4.93
N SER A 45 -5.73 -2.68 5.06
CA SER A 45 -4.99 -3.37 6.11
C SER A 45 -3.47 -3.20 5.95
N ASP A 46 -2.98 -3.29 4.72
CA ASP A 46 -1.56 -3.15 4.38
C ASP A 46 -1.08 -1.71 4.52
N VAL A 47 -1.86 -0.71 4.06
CA VAL A 47 -1.55 0.70 4.29
C VAL A 47 -1.45 1.00 5.79
N HIS A 48 -2.43 0.56 6.58
CA HIS A 48 -2.39 0.72 8.03
C HIS A 48 -1.17 0.03 8.65
N ALA A 49 -0.83 -1.19 8.20
CA ALA A 49 0.32 -1.92 8.72
C ALA A 49 1.63 -1.19 8.42
N VAL A 50 1.84 -0.71 7.18
CA VAL A 50 3.04 0.05 6.81
C VAL A 50 3.12 1.36 7.59
N CYS A 51 2.02 2.10 7.71
CA CYS A 51 1.99 3.35 8.47
C CYS A 51 2.28 3.16 9.97
N LEU A 52 1.96 1.99 10.53
CA LEU A 52 2.17 1.69 11.95
C LEU A 52 3.56 1.13 12.25
N TRP A 53 4.13 0.32 11.34
CA TRP A 53 5.33 -0.47 11.61
C TRP A 53 6.60 -0.03 10.86
N ASP A 54 6.49 0.76 9.79
CA ASP A 54 7.63 1.41 9.15
C ASP A 54 7.63 2.90 9.55
N ASP A 55 8.67 3.34 10.27
CA ASP A 55 8.84 4.73 10.70
C ASP A 55 8.77 5.73 9.53
N LYS A 56 9.23 5.31 8.34
CA LYS A 56 9.19 6.09 7.10
C LYS A 56 8.02 5.70 6.20
N GLY A 57 7.21 4.71 6.60
CA GLY A 57 6.09 4.13 5.86
C GLY A 57 5.12 5.19 5.31
N PRO A 58 4.57 6.11 6.14
CA PRO A 58 3.65 7.13 5.67
C PRO A 58 4.24 8.03 4.59
N ALA A 59 5.51 8.45 4.74
CA ALA A 59 6.20 9.30 3.77
C ALA A 59 6.47 8.57 2.45
N LYS A 60 6.90 7.30 2.53
CA LYS A 60 7.12 6.43 1.35
C LYS A 60 5.81 6.19 0.59
N ILE A 61 4.72 5.84 1.28
CA ILE A 61 3.39 5.67 0.67
C ILE A 61 2.95 6.94 -0.05
N HIS A 62 3.06 8.08 0.62
CA HIS A 62 2.66 9.35 0.02
C HIS A 62 3.46 9.65 -1.26
N GLN A 63 4.78 9.48 -1.21
CA GLN A 63 5.64 9.73 -2.37
C GLN A 63 5.34 8.77 -3.53
N ALA A 64 5.22 7.47 -3.26
CA ALA A 64 4.96 6.47 -4.29
C ALA A 64 3.57 6.65 -4.92
N LEU A 65 2.54 6.96 -4.11
CA LEU A 65 1.21 7.27 -4.62
C LEU A 65 1.23 8.53 -5.51
N LYS A 66 1.97 9.57 -5.12
CA LYS A 66 2.14 10.79 -5.93
C LYS A 66 2.76 10.47 -7.28
N GLU A 67 3.80 9.63 -7.31
CA GLU A 67 4.45 9.20 -8.56
C GLU A 67 3.49 8.41 -9.47
N ASP A 68 2.79 7.41 -8.94
CA ASP A 68 1.85 6.61 -9.73
C ASP A 68 0.67 7.44 -10.27
N ILE A 69 0.17 8.42 -9.50
CA ILE A 69 -0.85 9.36 -9.97
C ILE A 69 -0.32 10.24 -11.10
N LEU A 70 0.89 10.82 -10.95
CA LEU A 70 1.48 11.68 -11.96
C LEU A 70 1.75 10.93 -13.26
N ASP A 71 2.23 9.69 -13.17
CA ASP A 71 2.48 8.86 -14.35
C ASP A 71 1.18 8.43 -15.03
N PHE A 72 0.13 8.13 -14.27
CA PHE A 72 -1.21 7.90 -14.82
C PHE A 72 -1.75 9.13 -15.57
N ILE A 73 -1.63 10.33 -15.00
CA ILE A 73 -2.08 11.58 -15.65
C ILE A 73 -1.33 11.80 -16.97
N LYS A 74 0.00 11.62 -16.99
CA LYS A 74 0.80 11.77 -18.21
C LYS A 74 0.38 10.79 -19.29
N GLN A 75 0.09 9.54 -18.93
CA GLN A 75 -0.37 8.51 -19.86
C GLN A 75 -1.77 8.83 -20.43
N ALA A 76 -2.66 9.43 -19.61
CA ALA A 76 -4.00 9.80 -20.03
C ALA A 76 -4.08 11.07 -20.89
N GLN A 77 -3.04 11.91 -20.86
CA GLN A 77 -2.93 13.14 -21.65
C GLN A 77 -2.18 12.95 -22.98
N ALA A 78 -1.55 11.79 -23.19
CA ALA A 78 -0.87 11.41 -24.44
C ALA A 78 -1.88 10.91 -25.48
#